data_AF-A0A6P9CV24-F1
#
_entry.id   AF-A0A6P9CV24-F1
#
_cell.length_a   1.000
_cell.length_b   1.000
_cell.length_c   1.000
_cell.angle_alpha   90.00
_cell.angle_beta   90.00
_cell.angle_gamma   90.00
#
_symmetry.space_group_name_H-M   'P 1'
#
loop_
_entity.id
_entity.type
_entity.pdbx_description
1 polymer ?
#
loop_
_entity_poly.entity_id
_entity_poly.type
_entity_poly.pdbx_seq_one_letter_code
_entity_poly.pdbx_strand_id
1 'polypeptide(L)'
;MKAGIVSLLLLLLTCTHGLQRGKDYFKEKVCNEYNILGETDFRSISLVINSRKYSNATFEQIISLVNDMVDLAKKCCTAGADPDCYENEVKFNIHAGRSSHRRERITCIYSTSLPCYASMFFFSHLSSRFLVEYSSDHSYAPLPILLNSTRNYLSAVRTCCASTQNNICFLKERLQHKPAQAFTHLSNKACALYALLGKNKTTVSYLIKFTQQTPSLSFENARNLAGETSEILSKCCDSLEENCFQNELKLHIAHICNTACGGNERLRTCCSSKDDVGKYLCIYSLPWDKHSQVPQVPSSVDEGACGEDGELDIYRNIYDVARLYTRAPEALLITLYSASQTATSDCCGLPDPKACFAEKDLKTIAPLHALIEKGNEICGEYSDHTYVEFLKRLRANALTLLPPGTVDAEDQVSALVEQRTSYVTKCCHLNAPPTYCGIQVKDPVPTICFLADCIENKS
;
A
#
# COMPACT_ATOMS: atom_id res chain seq x y z
N MET A 1 -20.84 14.17 14.93
CA MET A 1 -21.68 13.03 15.36
C MET A 1 -21.13 12.56 16.71
N LYS A 2 -21.98 12.24 17.68
CA LYS A 2 -21.53 11.74 18.98
C LYS A 2 -20.79 10.40 18.75
N ALA A 3 -19.68 10.19 19.47
CA ALA A 3 -18.78 9.03 19.38
C ALA A 3 -19.46 7.63 19.43
N GLY A 4 -20.75 7.56 19.73
CA GLY A 4 -21.54 6.32 19.73
C GLY A 4 -21.99 5.81 18.36
N ILE A 5 -21.96 6.60 17.28
CA ILE A 5 -22.48 6.16 15.96
C ILE A 5 -21.47 5.26 15.21
N VAL A 6 -20.17 5.51 15.33
CA VAL A 6 -19.13 4.65 14.71
C VAL A 6 -18.92 3.36 15.49
N SER A 7 -19.13 3.40 16.81
CA SER A 7 -19.11 2.19 17.65
C SER A 7 -20.24 1.21 17.30
N LEU A 8 -21.32 1.66 16.65
CA LEU A 8 -22.45 0.81 16.24
C LEU A 8 -22.29 0.16 14.85
N LEU A 9 -21.31 0.57 14.02
CA LEU A 9 -20.98 0.04 12.67
C LEU A 9 -20.41 -1.41 12.67
N LEU A 10 -20.62 -2.12 13.77
CA LEU A 10 -19.73 -3.12 14.36
C LEU A 10 -19.59 -4.48 13.61
N LEU A 11 -20.29 -4.85 12.53
CA LEU A 11 -20.19 -6.24 12.00
C LEU A 11 -20.56 -6.48 10.51
N LEU A 12 -20.76 -5.47 9.65
CA LEU A 12 -20.82 -5.76 8.19
C LEU A 12 -19.45 -6.27 7.65
N LEU A 13 -18.37 -6.08 8.42
CA LEU A 13 -17.02 -6.56 8.11
C LEU A 13 -16.73 -8.01 8.57
N THR A 14 -17.50 -8.60 9.50
CA THR A 14 -17.23 -9.95 10.01
C THR A 14 -18.06 -11.01 9.28
N CYS A 15 -17.80 -11.23 7.99
CA CYS A 15 -18.25 -12.48 7.35
C CYS A 15 -17.29 -13.67 7.64
N THR A 16 -16.15 -13.44 8.29
CA THR A 16 -15.13 -14.48 8.51
C THR A 16 -15.13 -15.08 9.93
N HIS A 17 -15.65 -14.39 10.95
CA HIS A 17 -15.77 -14.92 12.33
C HIS A 17 -17.21 -15.17 12.80
N GLY A 18 -18.17 -15.19 11.87
CA GLY A 18 -19.60 -15.31 12.15
C GLY A 18 -20.15 -16.73 12.32
N LEU A 19 -19.33 -17.78 12.36
CA LEU A 19 -19.85 -19.15 12.49
C LEU A 19 -20.36 -19.51 13.90
N GLN A 20 -20.16 -18.64 14.91
CA GLN A 20 -20.38 -19.00 16.32
C GLN A 20 -21.45 -18.17 17.06
N ARG A 21 -22.07 -17.15 16.43
CA ARG A 21 -23.06 -16.27 17.08
C ARG A 21 -24.49 -16.33 16.53
N GLY A 22 -24.78 -17.24 15.60
CA GLY A 22 -26.14 -17.50 15.11
C GLY A 22 -26.65 -16.47 14.08
N LYS A 23 -27.71 -16.84 13.35
CA LYS A 23 -28.28 -16.07 12.23
C LYS A 23 -29.13 -14.87 12.68
N ASP A 24 -29.84 -15.01 13.81
CA ASP A 24 -30.67 -13.95 14.39
C ASP A 24 -29.85 -12.72 14.78
N TYR A 25 -28.62 -12.93 15.25
CA TYR A 25 -27.67 -11.87 15.57
C TYR A 25 -27.35 -10.97 14.35
N PHE A 26 -27.28 -11.54 13.15
CA PHE A 26 -27.00 -10.77 11.93
C PHE A 26 -28.22 -9.94 11.51
N LYS A 27 -29.42 -10.53 11.54
CA LYS A 27 -30.69 -9.83 11.26
C LYS A 27 -30.88 -8.65 12.21
N GLU A 28 -30.81 -8.90 13.52
CA GLU A 28 -31.03 -7.88 14.55
C GLU A 28 -30.11 -6.69 14.35
N LYS A 29 -28.85 -6.97 14.03
CA LYS A 29 -27.86 -5.93 13.82
C LYS A 29 -28.10 -5.10 12.56
N VAL A 30 -28.35 -5.73 11.41
CA VAL A 30 -28.65 -5.01 10.16
C VAL A 30 -29.88 -4.13 10.34
N CYS A 31 -30.91 -4.65 11.02
CA CYS A 31 -32.12 -3.90 11.31
C CYS A 31 -31.89 -2.75 12.29
N ASN A 32 -31.07 -2.95 13.33
CA ASN A 32 -30.70 -1.89 14.24
C ASN A 32 -29.94 -0.76 13.52
N GLU A 33 -28.96 -1.11 12.68
CA GLU A 33 -28.22 -0.12 11.88
C GLU A 33 -29.14 0.62 10.89
N TYR A 34 -29.99 -0.09 10.16
CA TYR A 34 -30.94 0.51 9.22
C TYR A 34 -31.91 1.48 9.93
N ASN A 35 -32.45 1.08 11.09
CA ASN A 35 -33.40 1.88 11.85
C ASN A 35 -32.76 3.13 12.48
N ILE A 36 -31.48 3.05 12.87
CA ILE A 36 -30.75 4.18 13.46
C ILE A 36 -30.24 5.16 12.39
N LEU A 37 -29.75 4.66 11.27
CA LEU A 37 -29.16 5.47 10.20
C LEU A 37 -30.22 6.04 9.25
N GLY A 38 -31.30 5.31 9.03
CA GLY A 38 -32.24 5.56 7.95
C GLY A 38 -31.70 5.11 6.59
N GLU A 39 -32.60 5.02 5.61
CA GLU A 39 -32.33 4.40 4.29
C GLU A 39 -31.13 5.04 3.56
N THR A 40 -31.04 6.37 3.53
CA THR A 40 -30.00 7.11 2.78
C THR A 40 -28.59 6.89 3.33
N ASP A 41 -28.42 6.97 4.66
CA ASP A 41 -27.10 6.80 5.29
C ASP A 41 -26.72 5.32 5.32
N PHE A 42 -27.68 4.42 5.54
CA PHE A 42 -27.47 2.98 5.41
C PHE A 42 -27.00 2.59 4.00
N ARG A 43 -27.63 3.13 2.95
CA ARG A 43 -27.21 2.95 1.55
C ARG A 43 -25.79 3.46 1.33
N SER A 44 -25.49 4.68 1.76
CA SER A 44 -24.17 5.31 1.55
C SER A 44 -23.04 4.53 2.22
N ILE A 45 -23.25 4.10 3.47
CA ILE A 45 -22.28 3.30 4.22
C ILE A 45 -22.13 1.91 3.59
N SER A 46 -23.22 1.30 3.12
CA SER A 46 -23.19 0.01 2.42
C SER A 46 -22.40 0.09 1.11
N LEU A 47 -22.47 1.20 0.37
CA LEU A 47 -21.61 1.41 -0.82
C LEU A 47 -20.13 1.41 -0.42
N VAL A 48 -19.75 2.18 0.60
CA VAL A 48 -18.36 2.27 1.06
C VAL A 48 -17.83 0.89 1.51
N ILE A 49 -18.58 0.18 2.35
CA ILE A 49 -18.16 -1.12 2.90
C ILE A 49 -18.04 -2.18 1.81
N ASN A 50 -19.02 -2.27 0.91
CA ASN A 50 -19.00 -3.29 -0.14
C ASN A 50 -17.97 -2.98 -1.23
N SER A 51 -17.75 -1.71 -1.57
CA SER A 51 -16.66 -1.32 -2.47
C SER A 51 -15.28 -1.55 -1.87
N ARG A 52 -15.12 -1.36 -0.56
CA ARG A 52 -13.90 -1.73 0.17
C ARG A 52 -13.65 -3.24 0.07
N LYS A 53 -14.68 -4.04 0.38
CA LYS A 53 -14.62 -5.51 0.41
C LYS A 53 -14.41 -6.12 -0.97
N TYR A 54 -15.08 -5.60 -1.98
CA TYR A 54 -15.04 -6.07 -3.36
C TYR A 54 -14.42 -5.01 -4.27
N SER A 55 -13.19 -4.59 -3.97
CA SER A 55 -12.47 -3.51 -4.67
C SER A 55 -12.25 -3.77 -6.18
N ASN A 56 -12.40 -5.02 -6.63
CA ASN A 56 -12.33 -5.41 -8.03
C ASN A 56 -13.70 -5.46 -8.75
N ALA A 57 -14.82 -5.32 -8.04
CA ALA A 57 -16.15 -5.32 -8.63
C ALA A 57 -16.38 -4.08 -9.52
N THR A 58 -17.37 -4.17 -10.41
CA THR A 58 -17.85 -3.03 -11.19
C THR A 58 -18.82 -2.17 -10.39
N PHE A 59 -19.06 -0.95 -10.85
CA PHE A 59 -20.02 -0.04 -10.22
C PHE A 59 -21.42 -0.66 -10.18
N GLU A 60 -21.84 -1.30 -11.26
CA GLU A 60 -23.15 -1.91 -11.44
C GLU A 60 -23.34 -3.10 -10.48
N GLN A 61 -22.30 -3.92 -10.30
CA GLN A 61 -22.31 -5.03 -9.35
C GLN A 61 -22.48 -4.55 -7.90
N ILE A 62 -21.74 -3.51 -7.51
CA ILE A 62 -21.86 -2.93 -6.16
C ILE A 62 -23.23 -2.30 -5.96
N ILE A 63 -23.74 -1.55 -6.94
CA ILE A 63 -25.05 -0.91 -6.85
C ILE A 63 -26.17 -1.94 -6.74
N SER A 64 -26.13 -3.01 -7.54
CA SER A 64 -27.10 -4.09 -7.46
C SER A 64 -27.10 -4.71 -6.05
N LEU A 65 -25.92 -5.09 -5.55
CA LEU A 65 -25.76 -5.66 -4.23
C LEU A 65 -26.32 -4.75 -3.12
N VAL A 66 -26.01 -3.45 -3.17
CA VAL A 66 -26.48 -2.51 -2.15
C VAL A 66 -27.98 -2.24 -2.27
N ASN A 67 -28.55 -2.24 -3.48
CA ASN A 67 -30.01 -2.17 -3.65
C ASN A 67 -30.68 -3.37 -2.97
N ASP A 68 -30.19 -4.59 -3.22
CA ASP A 68 -30.74 -5.81 -2.61
C ASP A 68 -30.65 -5.75 -1.08
N MET A 69 -29.54 -5.24 -0.54
CA MET A 69 -29.38 -5.04 0.91
C MET A 69 -30.37 -4.02 1.49
N VAL A 70 -30.59 -2.91 0.80
CA VAL A 70 -31.53 -1.85 1.22
C VAL A 70 -32.97 -2.35 1.15
N ASP A 71 -33.34 -3.05 0.07
CA ASP A 71 -34.69 -3.59 -0.13
C ASP A 71 -35.00 -4.69 0.91
N LEU A 72 -34.02 -5.54 1.20
CA LEU A 72 -34.11 -6.53 2.28
C LEU A 72 -34.34 -5.87 3.64
N ALA A 73 -33.54 -4.85 3.98
CA ALA A 73 -33.69 -4.14 5.26
C ALA A 73 -35.04 -3.42 5.34
N LYS A 74 -35.45 -2.74 4.27
CA LYS A 74 -36.75 -2.06 4.18
C LYS A 74 -37.92 -3.02 4.37
N LYS A 75 -37.84 -4.23 3.82
CA LYS A 75 -38.86 -5.27 3.93
C LYS A 75 -38.88 -5.92 5.31
N CYS A 76 -37.71 -6.30 5.84
CA CYS A 76 -37.61 -7.20 6.98
C CYS A 76 -37.29 -6.52 8.33
N CYS A 77 -36.99 -5.22 8.37
CA CYS A 77 -36.63 -4.49 9.59
C CYS A 77 -37.72 -3.56 10.13
N THR A 78 -38.93 -3.62 9.56
CA THR A 78 -40.10 -2.87 10.01
C THR A 78 -40.82 -3.57 11.15
N ALA A 79 -41.51 -2.80 12.00
CA ALA A 79 -42.30 -3.35 13.10
C ALA A 79 -43.45 -4.23 12.55
N GLY A 80 -43.50 -5.49 12.97
CA GLY A 80 -44.48 -6.46 12.49
C GLY A 80 -44.06 -7.26 11.25
N ALA A 81 -42.83 -7.09 10.76
CA ALA A 81 -42.27 -7.98 9.74
C ALA A 81 -42.18 -9.43 10.24
N ASP A 82 -42.34 -10.38 9.32
CA ASP A 82 -42.26 -11.81 9.62
C ASP A 82 -40.93 -12.15 10.35
N PRO A 83 -40.96 -12.92 11.47
CA PRO A 83 -39.76 -13.34 12.19
C PRO A 83 -38.71 -14.00 11.29
N ASP A 84 -39.13 -14.72 10.25
CA ASP A 84 -38.26 -15.45 9.31
C ASP A 84 -38.05 -14.69 7.99
N CYS A 85 -38.57 -13.45 7.86
CA CYS A 85 -38.45 -12.62 6.65
C CYS A 85 -37.01 -12.57 6.10
N TYR A 86 -36.05 -12.28 6.98
CA TYR A 86 -34.66 -12.13 6.58
C TYR A 86 -34.07 -13.44 6.05
N GLU A 87 -34.44 -14.58 6.63
CA GLU A 87 -33.94 -15.89 6.21
C GLU A 87 -34.54 -16.33 4.88
N ASN A 88 -35.83 -16.06 4.69
CA ASN A 88 -36.56 -16.43 3.49
C ASN A 88 -36.02 -15.67 2.27
N GLU A 89 -35.78 -14.36 2.40
CA GLU A 89 -35.32 -13.52 1.29
C GLU A 89 -33.84 -13.75 0.94
N VAL A 90 -32.97 -13.99 1.92
CA VAL A 90 -31.54 -14.25 1.66
C VAL A 90 -31.32 -15.55 0.88
N LYS A 91 -32.16 -16.58 1.08
CA LYS A 91 -32.10 -17.84 0.31
C LYS A 91 -32.45 -17.66 -1.17
N PHE A 92 -33.27 -16.66 -1.53
CA PHE A 92 -33.69 -16.42 -2.91
C PHE A 92 -32.68 -15.62 -3.75
N ASN A 93 -31.78 -14.85 -3.13
CA ASN A 93 -30.91 -13.90 -3.85
C ASN A 93 -29.48 -14.42 -4.18
N ILE A 94 -29.15 -15.71 -3.99
CA ILE A 94 -27.82 -16.28 -4.35
C ILE A 94 -27.73 -16.71 -5.84
N HIS A 95 -28.60 -16.21 -6.72
CA HIS A 95 -28.59 -16.55 -8.15
C HIS A 95 -28.58 -15.32 -9.08
N ALA A 96 -27.51 -14.52 -9.06
CA ALA A 96 -27.14 -13.61 -10.15
C ALA A 96 -25.70 -13.10 -9.91
N GLY A 97 -24.73 -13.06 -10.81
CA GLY A 97 -24.59 -13.42 -12.21
C GLY A 97 -23.15 -13.05 -12.59
N ARG A 98 -22.39 -13.98 -13.18
CA ARG A 98 -21.05 -13.71 -13.73
C ARG A 98 -21.20 -12.99 -15.06
N SER A 99 -20.69 -11.78 -15.17
CA SER A 99 -20.30 -11.20 -16.46
C SER A 99 -19.05 -10.34 -16.28
N SER A 100 -18.08 -10.56 -17.16
CA SER A 100 -16.77 -9.90 -17.18
C SER A 100 -16.80 -8.85 -18.29
N HIS A 101 -16.87 -7.57 -17.94
CA HIS A 101 -16.53 -6.48 -18.84
C HIS A 101 -15.44 -5.59 -18.26
N ARG A 102 -14.57 -5.15 -19.18
CA ARG A 102 -13.31 -4.46 -18.98
C ARG A 102 -13.57 -3.03 -18.48
N ARG A 103 -12.92 -2.63 -17.37
CA ARG A 103 -12.95 -1.28 -16.79
C ARG A 103 -12.44 -0.24 -17.80
N GLU A 104 -13.26 0.76 -18.10
CA GLU A 104 -12.77 2.10 -18.45
C GLU A 104 -12.68 2.92 -17.16
N ARG A 105 -11.46 3.30 -16.76
CA ARG A 105 -11.23 4.19 -15.62
C ARG A 105 -11.53 5.62 -16.06
N ILE A 106 -12.57 6.24 -15.51
CA ILE A 106 -12.81 7.67 -15.71
C ILE A 106 -12.03 8.43 -14.64
N THR A 107 -10.87 8.98 -15.00
CA THR A 107 -9.98 9.77 -14.15
C THR A 107 -10.51 11.20 -13.86
N CYS A 108 -11.82 11.44 -14.02
CA CYS A 108 -12.41 12.78 -14.12
C CYS A 108 -13.39 13.11 -12.98
N ILE A 109 -13.03 12.91 -11.71
CA ILE A 109 -13.82 13.42 -10.57
C ILE A 109 -13.23 14.72 -9.96
N TYR A 110 -12.06 15.17 -10.44
CA TYR A 110 -11.36 16.36 -9.90
C TYR A 110 -11.50 17.66 -10.73
N SER A 111 -12.30 17.66 -11.80
CA SER A 111 -12.65 18.90 -12.50
C SER A 111 -13.54 19.77 -11.61
N THR A 112 -13.18 21.04 -11.39
CA THR A 112 -13.82 21.93 -10.43
C THR A 112 -15.22 22.40 -10.85
N SER A 113 -15.59 22.17 -12.11
CA SER A 113 -16.85 22.65 -12.68
C SER A 113 -17.83 21.52 -13.05
N LEU A 114 -17.34 20.33 -13.41
CA LEU A 114 -18.17 19.17 -13.79
C LEU A 114 -19.18 18.71 -12.71
N PRO A 115 -18.85 18.69 -11.40
CA PRO A 115 -19.76 18.21 -10.35
C PRO A 115 -21.03 19.05 -10.19
N CYS A 116 -21.00 20.34 -10.56
CA CYS A 116 -22.08 21.29 -10.25
C CYS A 116 -23.10 21.49 -11.37
N TYR A 117 -22.84 21.00 -12.59
CA TYR A 117 -23.83 21.01 -13.67
C TYR A 117 -24.84 19.86 -13.58
N ALA A 118 -24.75 19.07 -12.51
CA ALA A 118 -25.62 17.94 -12.19
C ALA A 118 -27.01 18.39 -11.72
N SER A 119 -28.08 17.85 -12.30
CA SER A 119 -29.43 17.91 -11.70
C SER A 119 -29.50 17.10 -10.40
N MET A 120 -30.56 17.23 -9.59
CA MET A 120 -30.72 16.49 -8.34
C MET A 120 -30.68 14.95 -8.52
N PHE A 121 -31.20 14.44 -9.64
CA PHE A 121 -31.09 13.04 -10.03
C PHE A 121 -29.64 12.65 -10.36
N PHE A 122 -28.94 13.52 -11.10
CA PHE A 122 -27.53 13.32 -11.44
C PHE A 122 -26.61 13.41 -10.21
N PHE A 123 -26.94 14.23 -9.21
CA PHE A 123 -26.19 14.37 -7.97
C PHE A 123 -26.19 13.07 -7.14
N SER A 124 -27.32 12.36 -7.10
CA SER A 124 -27.45 11.07 -6.41
C SER A 124 -26.61 9.98 -7.08
N HIS A 125 -26.61 9.95 -8.42
CA HIS A 125 -25.77 9.06 -9.21
C HIS A 125 -24.28 9.38 -9.03
N LEU A 126 -23.89 10.66 -9.12
CA LEU A 126 -22.53 11.14 -8.90
C LEU A 126 -22.01 10.77 -7.50
N SER A 127 -22.83 10.98 -6.47
CA SER A 127 -22.47 10.62 -5.09
C SER A 127 -22.22 9.12 -4.96
N SER A 128 -23.11 8.29 -5.52
CA SER A 128 -22.95 6.83 -5.49
C SER A 128 -21.70 6.39 -6.24
N ARG A 129 -21.44 6.96 -7.42
CA ARG A 129 -20.26 6.66 -8.24
C ARG A 129 -18.97 7.03 -7.50
N PHE A 130 -18.92 8.22 -6.91
CA PHE A 130 -17.79 8.65 -6.09
C PHE A 130 -17.54 7.70 -4.91
N LEU A 131 -18.58 7.35 -4.15
CA LEU A 131 -18.44 6.43 -3.01
C LEU A 131 -17.86 5.09 -3.44
N VAL A 132 -18.32 4.54 -4.57
CA VAL A 132 -17.85 3.24 -5.07
C VAL A 132 -16.40 3.31 -5.54
N GLU A 133 -16.06 4.25 -6.42
CA GLU A 133 -14.71 4.35 -6.98
C GLU A 133 -13.68 4.71 -5.90
N TYR A 134 -13.96 5.74 -5.09
CA TYR A 134 -13.04 6.20 -4.05
C TYR A 134 -12.76 5.11 -3.00
N SER A 135 -13.80 4.37 -2.59
CA SER A 135 -13.67 3.30 -1.60
C SER A 135 -13.00 2.05 -2.16
N SER A 136 -13.15 1.77 -3.46
CA SER A 136 -12.43 0.68 -4.13
C SER A 136 -10.93 0.98 -4.21
N ASP A 137 -10.57 2.22 -4.59
CA ASP A 137 -9.19 2.69 -4.67
C ASP A 137 -8.49 2.79 -3.30
N HIS A 138 -9.27 3.01 -2.24
CA HIS A 138 -8.81 3.09 -0.85
C HIS A 138 -9.29 1.91 0.00
N SER A 139 -9.35 0.72 -0.59
CA SER A 139 -9.92 -0.47 0.03
C SER A 139 -9.20 -0.96 1.30
N TYR A 140 -7.95 -0.55 1.53
CA TYR A 140 -7.22 -0.87 2.75
C TYR A 140 -7.26 0.23 3.80
N ALA A 141 -7.81 1.41 3.48
CA ALA A 141 -8.01 2.45 4.48
C ALA A 141 -8.95 1.93 5.60
N PRO A 142 -8.65 2.23 6.88
CA PRO A 142 -9.57 1.95 7.97
C PRO A 142 -10.93 2.59 7.71
N LEU A 143 -12.00 1.84 8.00
CA LEU A 143 -13.36 2.26 7.67
C LEU A 143 -13.72 3.64 8.25
N PRO A 144 -13.39 4.00 9.51
CA PRO A 144 -13.69 5.33 10.05
C PRO A 144 -13.01 6.46 9.26
N ILE A 145 -11.77 6.26 8.83
CA ILE A 145 -11.00 7.25 8.05
C ILE A 145 -11.65 7.42 6.66
N LEU A 146 -12.01 6.29 6.01
CA LEU A 146 -12.62 6.29 4.69
C LEU A 146 -14.01 6.95 4.69
N LEU A 147 -14.85 6.65 5.69
CA LEU A 147 -16.16 7.27 5.89
C LEU A 147 -16.04 8.78 6.15
N ASN A 148 -15.09 9.20 6.97
CA ASN A 148 -14.84 10.62 7.21
C ASN A 148 -14.40 11.34 5.93
N SER A 149 -13.48 10.74 5.16
CA SER A 149 -12.99 11.32 3.90
C SER A 149 -14.11 11.48 2.86
N THR A 150 -14.91 10.43 2.64
CA THR A 150 -16.02 10.48 1.69
C THR A 150 -17.10 11.48 2.10
N ARG A 151 -17.44 11.56 3.40
CA ARG A 151 -18.38 12.53 3.94
C ARG A 151 -17.90 13.97 3.72
N ASN A 152 -16.64 14.24 4.02
CA ASN A 152 -16.04 15.58 3.84
C ASN A 152 -16.07 16.00 2.38
N TYR A 153 -15.70 15.12 1.45
CA TYR A 153 -15.78 15.41 0.02
C TYR A 153 -17.20 15.70 -0.45
N LEU A 154 -18.17 14.82 -0.14
CA LEU A 154 -19.56 15.03 -0.55
C LEU A 154 -20.18 16.28 0.08
N SER A 155 -19.77 16.62 1.32
CA SER A 155 -20.14 17.88 1.96
C SER A 155 -19.59 19.09 1.21
N ALA A 156 -18.30 19.07 0.85
CA ALA A 156 -17.67 20.13 0.06
C ALA A 156 -18.35 20.31 -1.31
N VAL A 157 -18.70 19.20 -1.99
CA VAL A 157 -19.44 19.28 -3.27
C VAL A 157 -20.81 19.93 -3.08
N ARG A 158 -21.60 19.52 -2.08
CA ARG A 158 -22.91 20.14 -1.80
C ARG A 158 -22.79 21.63 -1.53
N THR A 159 -21.88 22.00 -0.64
CA THR A 159 -21.68 23.39 -0.22
C THR A 159 -21.17 24.25 -1.38
N CYS A 160 -20.15 23.78 -2.10
CA CYS A 160 -19.53 24.57 -3.15
C CYS A 160 -20.34 24.65 -4.44
N CYS A 161 -21.16 23.66 -4.76
CA CYS A 161 -22.05 23.76 -5.90
C CYS A 161 -23.24 24.68 -5.66
N ALA A 162 -23.61 24.94 -4.40
CA ALA A 162 -24.61 25.93 -4.02
C ALA A 162 -24.06 27.37 -3.93
N SER A 163 -22.74 27.54 -4.08
CA SER A 163 -22.11 28.86 -4.08
C SER A 163 -22.35 29.59 -5.41
N THR A 164 -22.10 30.90 -5.44
CA THR A 164 -21.98 31.66 -6.69
C THR A 164 -20.53 31.71 -7.18
N GLN A 165 -19.57 31.35 -6.32
CA GLN A 165 -18.13 31.35 -6.59
C GLN A 165 -17.54 29.94 -6.41
N ASN A 166 -18.07 28.97 -7.16
CA ASN A 166 -17.81 27.54 -6.98
C ASN A 166 -16.32 27.20 -7.01
N ASN A 167 -15.56 27.77 -7.94
CA ASN A 167 -14.12 27.53 -8.07
C ASN A 167 -13.34 27.97 -6.82
N ILE A 168 -13.66 29.15 -6.26
CA ILE A 168 -13.00 29.67 -5.06
C ILE A 168 -13.38 28.84 -3.85
N CYS A 169 -14.66 28.43 -3.74
CA CYS A 169 -15.11 27.51 -2.70
C CYS A 169 -14.36 26.19 -2.75
N PHE A 170 -14.30 25.52 -3.92
CA PHE A 170 -13.59 24.24 -4.06
C PHE A 170 -12.10 24.36 -3.78
N LEU A 171 -11.46 25.46 -4.16
CA LEU A 171 -10.06 25.70 -3.82
C LEU A 171 -9.87 25.77 -2.29
N LYS A 172 -10.74 26.51 -1.59
CA LYS A 172 -10.71 26.62 -0.12
C LYS A 172 -10.92 25.26 0.54
N GLU A 173 -11.97 24.53 0.17
CA GLU A 173 -12.27 23.20 0.68
C GLU A 173 -11.11 22.21 0.43
N ARG A 174 -10.53 22.22 -0.77
CA ARG A 174 -9.39 21.36 -1.12
C ARG A 174 -8.17 21.65 -0.27
N LEU A 175 -7.85 22.92 -0.03
CA LEU A 175 -6.72 23.31 0.82
C LEU A 175 -6.95 22.92 2.29
N GLN A 176 -8.16 23.13 2.79
CA GLN A 176 -8.54 22.78 4.16
C GLN A 176 -8.54 21.26 4.39
N HIS A 177 -9.00 20.46 3.43
CA HIS A 177 -9.09 19.01 3.55
C HIS A 177 -7.86 18.25 3.05
N LYS A 178 -6.84 18.93 2.51
CA LYS A 178 -5.60 18.31 2.03
C LYS A 178 -4.92 17.39 3.06
N PRO A 179 -4.80 17.74 4.35
CA PRO A 179 -4.22 16.84 5.34
C PRO A 179 -5.04 15.57 5.54
N ALA A 180 -6.37 15.66 5.58
CA ALA A 180 -7.24 14.49 5.73
C ALA A 180 -7.17 13.55 4.51
N GLN A 181 -7.07 14.12 3.30
CA GLN A 181 -6.86 13.33 2.08
C GLN A 181 -5.51 12.62 2.08
N ALA A 182 -4.44 13.32 2.46
CA ALA A 182 -3.11 12.73 2.61
C ALA A 182 -3.12 11.61 3.66
N PHE A 183 -3.78 11.81 4.80
CA PHE A 183 -3.91 10.82 5.86
C PHE A 183 -4.66 9.56 5.40
N THR A 184 -5.75 9.73 4.64
CA THR A 184 -6.50 8.62 4.03
C THR A 184 -5.64 7.83 3.05
N HIS A 185 -4.86 8.54 2.22
CA HIS A 185 -3.95 7.90 1.27
C HIS A 185 -2.83 7.12 1.97
N LEU A 186 -2.18 7.73 2.96
CA LEU A 186 -1.07 7.12 3.70
C LEU A 186 -1.52 5.90 4.51
N SER A 187 -2.65 5.99 5.21
CA SER A 187 -3.23 4.86 5.94
C SER A 187 -3.60 3.71 5.00
N ASN A 188 -4.22 4.00 3.85
CA ASN A 188 -4.50 2.98 2.82
C ASN A 188 -3.22 2.28 2.35
N LYS A 189 -2.17 3.04 2.01
CA LYS A 189 -0.90 2.47 1.53
C LYS A 189 -0.21 1.61 2.59
N ALA A 190 -0.17 2.09 3.83
CA ALA A 190 0.46 1.36 4.93
C ALA A 190 -0.32 0.07 5.29
N CYS A 191 -1.65 0.12 5.31
CA CYS A 191 -2.46 -1.07 5.57
C CYS A 191 -2.48 -2.05 4.39
N ALA A 192 -2.40 -1.59 3.14
CA ALA A 192 -2.22 -2.46 1.99
C ALA A 192 -0.89 -3.21 2.06
N LEU A 193 0.18 -2.51 2.47
CA LEU A 193 1.49 -3.11 2.70
C LEU A 193 1.45 -4.14 3.83
N TYR A 194 0.80 -3.82 4.95
CA TYR A 194 0.64 -4.72 6.08
C TYR A 194 -0.14 -5.98 5.72
N ALA A 195 -1.28 -5.83 5.02
CA ALA A 195 -2.09 -6.96 4.57
C ALA A 195 -1.35 -7.87 3.58
N LEU A 196 -0.45 -7.30 2.76
CA LEU A 196 0.38 -8.06 1.82
C LEU A 196 1.50 -8.83 2.51
N LEU A 197 2.20 -8.20 3.45
CA LEU A 197 3.45 -8.73 4.02
C LEU A 197 3.22 -9.52 5.31
N GLY A 198 2.21 -9.15 6.09
CA GLY A 198 2.03 -9.61 7.47
C GLY A 198 3.06 -9.00 8.42
N LYS A 199 2.87 -9.24 9.72
CA LYS A 199 3.59 -8.56 10.81
C LYS A 199 5.12 -8.57 10.66
N ASN A 200 5.74 -9.75 10.54
CA ASN A 200 7.21 -9.85 10.55
C ASN A 200 7.83 -9.20 9.30
N LYS A 201 7.30 -9.48 8.10
CA LYS A 201 7.81 -8.86 6.87
C LYS A 201 7.49 -7.37 6.78
N THR A 202 6.43 -6.88 7.44
CA THR A 202 6.24 -5.43 7.61
C THR A 202 7.31 -4.82 8.51
N THR A 203 7.70 -5.49 9.60
CA THR A 203 8.86 -5.05 10.40
C THR A 203 10.12 -4.97 9.54
N VAL A 204 10.40 -5.97 8.70
CA VAL A 204 11.55 -5.93 7.77
C VAL A 204 11.44 -4.79 6.77
N SER A 205 10.24 -4.58 6.20
CA SER A 205 9.97 -3.50 5.25
C SER A 205 10.32 -2.14 5.84
N TYR A 206 9.85 -1.84 7.04
CA TYR A 206 10.17 -0.57 7.70
C TYR A 206 11.62 -0.50 8.19
N LEU A 207 12.24 -1.62 8.59
CA LEU A 207 13.66 -1.70 8.92
C LEU A 207 14.50 -1.29 7.72
N ILE A 208 14.22 -1.85 6.54
CA ILE A 208 14.86 -1.48 5.27
C ILE A 208 14.68 0.02 5.02
N LYS A 209 13.44 0.53 5.11
CA LYS A 209 13.15 1.93 4.79
C LYS A 209 13.88 2.91 5.70
N PHE A 210 13.83 2.71 7.01
CA PHE A 210 14.54 3.58 7.95
C PHE A 210 16.05 3.52 7.76
N THR A 211 16.60 2.33 7.47
CA THR A 211 18.04 2.14 7.22
C THR A 211 18.49 2.81 5.93
N GLN A 212 17.75 2.65 4.84
CA GLN A 212 18.06 3.28 3.56
C GLN A 212 17.87 4.81 3.58
N GLN A 213 16.92 5.30 4.37
CA GLN A 213 16.71 6.74 4.57
C GLN A 213 17.78 7.37 5.47
N THR A 214 18.24 6.64 6.50
CA THR A 214 19.22 7.12 7.48
C THR A 214 20.25 6.03 7.78
N PRO A 215 21.26 5.83 6.91
CA PRO A 215 22.26 4.76 7.07
C PRO A 215 23.12 4.89 8.33
N SER A 216 23.14 6.06 8.97
CA SER A 216 23.80 6.30 10.25
C SER A 216 22.97 5.86 11.46
N LEU A 217 21.70 5.48 11.28
CA LEU A 217 20.83 4.99 12.35
C LEU A 217 21.31 3.61 12.82
N SER A 218 21.45 3.42 14.13
CA SER A 218 21.86 2.12 14.69
C SER A 218 20.81 1.03 14.43
N PHE A 219 21.27 -0.22 14.36
CA PHE A 219 20.38 -1.38 14.18
C PHE A 219 19.24 -1.42 15.20
N GLU A 220 19.56 -1.24 16.48
CA GLU A 220 18.56 -1.26 17.56
C GLU A 220 17.49 -0.18 17.36
N ASN A 221 17.89 1.03 17.02
CA ASN A 221 16.95 2.12 16.79
C ASN A 221 16.09 1.88 15.52
N ALA A 222 16.71 1.42 14.43
CA ALA A 222 16.00 1.12 13.20
C ALA A 222 14.98 -0.02 13.40
N ARG A 223 15.36 -1.08 14.10
CA ARG A 223 14.50 -2.22 14.44
C ARG A 223 13.35 -1.80 15.34
N ASN A 224 13.61 -1.00 16.37
CA ASN A 224 12.57 -0.52 17.29
C ASN A 224 11.52 0.33 16.57
N LEU A 225 11.94 1.30 15.75
CA LEU A 225 11.00 2.11 14.95
C LEU A 225 10.20 1.24 13.97
N ALA A 226 10.84 0.25 13.35
CA ALA A 226 10.17 -0.65 12.43
C ALA A 226 9.15 -1.58 13.12
N GLY A 227 9.51 -2.10 14.30
CA GLY A 227 8.64 -2.91 15.14
C GLY A 227 7.43 -2.12 15.62
N GLU A 228 7.62 -0.88 16.09
CA GLU A 228 6.53 0.03 16.45
C GLU A 228 5.59 0.26 15.27
N THR A 229 6.14 0.52 14.08
CA THR A 229 5.29 0.72 12.90
C THR A 229 4.43 -0.51 12.62
N SER A 230 5.04 -1.71 12.66
CA SER A 230 4.32 -2.97 12.44
C SER A 230 3.24 -3.21 13.49
N GLU A 231 3.52 -2.87 14.76
CA GLU A 231 2.54 -2.97 15.85
C GLU A 231 1.36 -2.02 15.66
N ILE A 232 1.62 -0.75 15.31
CA ILE A 232 0.59 0.25 15.02
C ILE A 232 -0.31 -0.22 13.88
N LEU A 233 0.27 -0.76 12.80
CA LEU A 233 -0.51 -1.27 11.67
C LEU A 233 -1.35 -2.48 12.06
N SER A 234 -0.80 -3.40 12.86
CA SER A 234 -1.54 -4.55 13.38
C SER A 234 -2.74 -4.14 14.25
N LYS A 235 -2.57 -3.07 15.03
CA LYS A 235 -3.59 -2.54 15.93
C LYS A 235 -4.67 -1.74 15.18
N CYS A 236 -4.27 -0.90 14.22
CA CYS A 236 -5.16 0.12 13.67
C CYS A 236 -5.76 -0.18 12.29
N CYS A 237 -5.18 -1.07 11.48
CA CYS A 237 -5.68 -1.28 10.10
C CYS A 237 -7.11 -1.85 10.04
N ASP A 238 -7.46 -2.71 10.98
CA ASP A 238 -8.81 -3.29 11.13
C ASP A 238 -9.60 -2.67 12.28
N SER A 239 -9.05 -1.65 12.95
CA SER A 239 -9.71 -0.96 14.04
C SER A 239 -10.87 -0.09 13.54
N LEU A 240 -11.95 -0.08 14.31
CA LEU A 240 -13.10 0.81 14.12
C LEU A 240 -13.02 2.05 15.01
N GLU A 241 -11.97 2.19 15.82
CA GLU A 241 -11.74 3.40 16.61
C GLU A 241 -11.38 4.57 15.68
N GLU A 242 -12.18 5.65 15.74
CA GLU A 242 -12.05 6.81 14.84
C GLU A 242 -10.64 7.45 14.84
N ASN A 243 -9.95 7.38 15.98
CA ASN A 243 -8.69 8.07 16.22
C ASN A 243 -7.49 7.12 16.44
N CYS A 244 -7.61 5.82 16.14
CA CYS A 244 -6.53 4.85 16.39
C CYS A 244 -5.21 5.30 15.75
N PHE A 245 -5.21 5.51 14.43
CA PHE A 245 -4.02 5.94 13.71
C PHE A 245 -3.53 7.31 14.18
N GLN A 246 -4.42 8.26 14.47
CA GLN A 246 -4.04 9.61 14.88
C GLN A 246 -3.30 9.59 16.21
N ASN A 247 -3.76 8.78 17.17
CA ASN A 247 -3.15 8.65 18.49
C ASN A 247 -1.78 7.95 18.41
N GLU A 248 -1.73 6.81 17.72
CA GLU A 248 -0.49 6.02 17.58
C GLU A 248 0.57 6.72 16.73
N LEU A 249 0.16 7.29 15.58
CA LEU A 249 1.07 7.97 14.66
C LEU A 249 1.72 9.19 15.30
N LYS A 250 0.98 9.94 16.13
CA LYS A 250 1.54 11.09 16.86
C LYS A 250 2.71 10.69 17.75
N LEU A 251 2.56 9.60 18.52
CA LEU A 251 3.61 9.08 19.38
C LEU A 251 4.80 8.58 18.56
N HIS A 252 4.51 7.86 17.48
CA HIS A 252 5.54 7.31 16.61
C HIS A 252 6.35 8.38 15.88
N ILE A 253 5.71 9.45 15.36
CA ILE A 253 6.41 10.60 14.77
C ILE A 253 7.37 11.23 15.77
N ALA A 254 6.93 11.42 17.02
CA ALA A 254 7.80 11.99 18.05
C ALA A 254 9.02 11.10 18.30
N HIS A 255 8.84 9.78 18.33
CA HIS A 255 9.94 8.84 18.48
C HIS A 255 10.90 8.86 17.28
N ILE A 256 10.40 8.85 16.03
CA ILE A 256 11.23 9.01 14.83
C ILE A 256 12.08 10.27 14.93
N CYS A 257 11.45 11.41 15.25
CA CYS A 257 12.15 12.70 15.30
C CYS A 257 13.22 12.78 16.41
N ASN A 258 13.00 12.11 17.54
CA ASN A 258 13.98 12.09 18.63
C ASN A 258 15.16 11.15 18.33
N THR A 259 14.91 10.06 17.59
CA THR A 259 15.88 8.97 17.44
C THR A 259 16.70 9.08 16.14
N ALA A 260 16.09 9.51 15.03
CA ALA A 260 16.70 9.44 13.71
C ALA A 260 17.20 10.80 13.15
N CYS A 261 16.82 11.95 13.75
CA CYS A 261 17.20 13.28 13.23
C CYS A 261 18.68 13.64 13.40
N GLY A 262 19.39 13.03 14.36
CA GLY A 262 20.81 13.31 14.60
C GLY A 262 21.71 12.98 13.40
N GLY A 263 21.32 11.99 12.60
CA GLY A 263 22.07 11.52 11.44
C GLY A 263 21.52 11.98 10.08
N ASN A 264 20.43 12.76 10.03
CA ASN A 264 19.73 13.10 8.79
C ASN A 264 19.08 14.51 8.82
N GLU A 265 19.70 15.46 8.12
CA GLU A 265 19.21 16.84 8.00
C GLU A 265 17.83 16.93 7.34
N ARG A 266 17.59 16.11 6.32
CA ARG A 266 16.33 16.08 5.57
C ARG A 266 15.19 15.61 6.47
N LEU A 267 15.45 14.61 7.30
CA LEU A 267 14.52 14.15 8.32
C LEU A 267 14.24 15.23 9.38
N ARG A 268 15.28 15.95 9.83
CA ARG A 268 15.12 17.07 10.77
C ARG A 268 14.25 18.19 10.21
N THR A 269 14.37 18.45 8.91
CA THR A 269 13.51 19.39 8.18
C THR A 269 12.05 18.93 8.21
N CYS A 270 11.77 17.65 7.96
CA CYS A 270 10.42 17.09 8.07
C CYS A 270 9.84 17.25 9.48
N CYS A 271 10.64 17.00 10.52
CA CYS A 271 10.23 17.10 11.92
C CYS A 271 9.92 18.53 12.40
N SER A 272 10.30 19.54 11.62
CA SER A 272 10.08 20.96 11.94
C SER A 272 8.68 21.47 11.56
N SER A 273 7.88 20.68 10.81
CA SER A 273 6.48 21.05 10.49
C SER A 273 5.61 21.12 11.74
N LYS A 274 4.54 21.92 11.73
CA LYS A 274 3.58 22.04 12.84
C LYS A 274 2.51 20.95 12.85
N ASP A 275 2.22 20.34 11.70
CA ASP A 275 1.16 19.35 11.57
C ASP A 275 1.72 17.92 11.49
N ASP A 276 1.16 16.99 12.26
CA ASP A 276 1.71 15.63 12.37
C ASP A 276 1.52 14.82 11.07
N VAL A 277 0.43 15.04 10.33
CA VAL A 277 0.20 14.36 9.04
C VAL A 277 1.22 14.82 8.01
N GLY A 278 1.53 16.12 7.94
CA GLY A 278 2.54 16.67 7.04
C GLY A 278 3.96 16.31 7.46
N LYS A 279 4.26 16.21 8.77
CA LYS A 279 5.53 15.62 9.24
C LYS A 279 5.67 14.21 8.68
N TYR A 280 4.68 13.33 8.91
CA TYR A 280 4.77 11.95 8.45
C TYR A 280 4.74 11.82 6.94
N LEU A 281 3.95 12.62 6.23
CA LEU A 281 3.98 12.68 4.76
C LEU A 281 5.36 13.06 4.24
N CYS A 282 6.03 14.03 4.88
CA CYS A 282 7.39 14.40 4.56
C CYS A 282 8.35 13.24 4.80
N ILE A 283 8.32 12.61 5.99
CA ILE A 283 9.14 11.45 6.37
C ILE A 283 8.95 10.30 5.37
N TYR A 284 7.70 9.95 5.08
CA TYR A 284 7.33 8.90 4.12
C TYR A 284 7.86 9.21 2.71
N SER A 285 7.86 10.48 2.31
CA SER A 285 8.29 10.90 0.97
C SER A 285 9.79 11.17 0.85
N LEU A 286 10.57 11.03 1.93
CA LEU A 286 12.01 11.23 1.87
C LEU A 286 12.64 10.21 0.93
N PRO A 287 13.47 10.66 -0.03
CA PRO A 287 14.19 9.74 -0.90
C PRO A 287 15.27 9.01 -0.11
N TRP A 288 15.87 8.00 -0.74
CA TRP A 288 17.04 7.31 -0.21
C TRP A 288 18.17 8.27 0.18
N ASP A 289 18.99 7.82 1.11
CA ASP A 289 20.25 8.50 1.38
C ASP A 289 21.22 8.35 0.19
N LYS A 290 22.10 9.33 0.01
CA LYS A 290 23.08 9.32 -1.09
C LYS A 290 24.41 8.71 -0.67
N HIS A 291 24.66 8.61 0.63
CA HIS A 291 25.90 8.12 1.19
C HIS A 291 25.71 6.69 1.71
N SER A 292 26.23 5.72 0.96
CA SER A 292 26.53 4.41 1.54
C SER A 292 27.69 4.56 2.52
N GLN A 293 27.51 4.08 3.75
CA GLN A 293 28.60 3.97 4.71
C GLN A 293 29.06 2.52 4.78
N VAL A 294 30.39 2.37 4.82
CA VAL A 294 31.20 1.17 5.15
C VAL A 294 31.65 0.31 3.95
N PRO A 295 32.97 0.07 3.79
CA PRO A 295 33.53 -0.91 2.87
C PRO A 295 33.57 -2.31 3.52
N GLN A 296 32.40 -2.92 3.73
CA GLN A 296 32.30 -4.30 4.20
C GLN A 296 31.40 -5.09 3.26
N VAL A 297 31.88 -6.26 2.84
CA VAL A 297 31.06 -7.25 2.13
C VAL A 297 29.94 -7.66 3.10
N PRO A 298 28.66 -7.66 2.68
CA PRO A 298 27.60 -8.12 3.55
C PRO A 298 27.83 -9.59 3.93
N SER A 299 27.85 -9.89 5.22
CA SER A 299 27.93 -11.27 5.70
C SER A 299 26.61 -11.98 5.43
N SER A 300 26.63 -13.17 4.84
CA SER A 300 25.46 -14.02 4.73
C SER A 300 25.09 -14.66 6.08
N VAL A 301 23.85 -15.15 6.17
CA VAL A 301 23.35 -15.85 7.36
C VAL A 301 23.94 -17.27 7.38
N ASP A 302 24.49 -17.68 8.51
CA ASP A 302 25.17 -18.97 8.71
C ASP A 302 24.44 -19.87 9.75
N GLU A 303 25.09 -20.97 10.17
CA GLU A 303 24.55 -21.89 11.17
C GLU A 303 24.23 -21.26 12.53
N GLY A 304 24.78 -20.07 12.84
CA GLY A 304 24.47 -19.31 14.05
C GLY A 304 22.98 -18.94 14.15
N ALA A 305 22.32 -18.76 13.01
CA ALA A 305 20.89 -18.47 12.94
C ALA A 305 19.97 -19.64 13.38
N CYS A 306 20.54 -20.81 13.70
CA CYS A 306 19.79 -21.90 14.33
C CYS A 306 19.60 -21.72 15.84
N GLY A 307 20.25 -20.72 16.46
CA GLY A 307 20.11 -20.40 17.87
C GLY A 307 18.80 -19.67 18.22
N GLU A 308 18.61 -19.35 19.51
CA GLU A 308 17.41 -18.63 19.99
C GLU A 308 17.24 -17.25 19.33
N ASP A 309 18.36 -16.58 19.01
CA ASP A 309 18.38 -15.25 18.38
C ASP A 309 18.40 -15.29 16.83
N GLY A 310 18.11 -16.44 16.22
CA GLY A 310 18.26 -16.61 14.77
C GLY A 310 17.45 -15.63 13.91
N GLU A 311 16.23 -15.27 14.32
CA GLU A 311 15.46 -14.24 13.61
C GLU A 311 16.11 -12.85 13.71
N LEU A 312 16.78 -12.57 14.83
CA LEU A 312 17.50 -11.32 15.05
C LEU A 312 18.74 -11.24 14.14
N ASP A 313 19.46 -12.34 13.97
CA ASP A 313 20.61 -12.43 13.06
C ASP A 313 20.19 -12.19 11.60
N ILE A 314 19.04 -12.72 11.20
CA ILE A 314 18.46 -12.43 9.88
C ILE A 314 18.10 -10.94 9.75
N TYR A 315 17.48 -10.32 10.77
CA TYR A 315 17.23 -8.86 10.75
C TYR A 315 18.52 -8.05 10.66
N ARG A 316 19.57 -8.49 11.35
CA ARG A 316 20.89 -7.84 11.32
C ARG A 316 21.49 -7.88 9.92
N ASN A 317 21.47 -9.06 9.27
CA ASN A 317 21.91 -9.22 7.89
C ASN A 317 21.17 -8.26 6.94
N ILE A 318 19.83 -8.18 7.02
CA ILE A 318 19.06 -7.27 6.16
C ILE A 318 19.39 -5.81 6.43
N TYR A 319 19.57 -5.42 7.69
CA TYR A 319 20.01 -4.08 8.06
C TYR A 319 21.36 -3.73 7.44
N ASP A 320 22.36 -4.62 7.55
CA ASP A 320 23.71 -4.37 7.03
C ASP A 320 23.71 -4.27 5.50
N VAL A 321 22.94 -5.13 4.81
CA VAL A 321 22.77 -5.07 3.35
C VAL A 321 22.05 -3.79 2.91
N ALA A 322 20.97 -3.40 3.60
CA ALA A 322 20.21 -2.18 3.28
C ALA A 322 21.04 -0.91 3.51
N ARG A 323 21.94 -0.94 4.49
CA ARG A 323 22.88 0.15 4.79
C ARG A 323 23.96 0.29 3.72
N LEU A 324 24.46 -0.83 3.19
CA LEU A 324 25.44 -0.83 2.10
C LEU A 324 24.81 -0.41 0.77
N TYR A 325 23.63 -0.96 0.45
CA TYR A 325 22.90 -0.72 -0.79
C TYR A 325 21.66 0.15 -0.55
N THR A 326 21.90 1.41 -0.22
CA THR A 326 20.86 2.39 0.16
C THR A 326 19.78 2.62 -0.90
N ARG A 327 20.07 2.33 -2.17
CA ARG A 327 19.16 2.51 -3.31
C ARG A 327 18.66 1.19 -3.89
N ALA A 328 18.95 0.07 -3.24
CA ALA A 328 18.42 -1.21 -3.66
C ALA A 328 16.88 -1.23 -3.53
N PRO A 329 16.15 -1.72 -4.54
CA PRO A 329 14.72 -1.95 -4.44
C PRO A 329 14.36 -2.83 -3.23
N GLU A 330 13.40 -2.37 -2.43
CA GLU A 330 12.91 -3.08 -1.23
C GLU A 330 12.53 -4.55 -1.53
N ALA A 331 11.92 -4.80 -2.69
CA ALA A 331 11.47 -6.14 -3.09
C ALA A 331 12.62 -7.16 -3.14
N LEU A 332 13.84 -6.74 -3.50
CA LEU A 332 15.02 -7.61 -3.50
C LEU A 332 15.45 -7.96 -2.08
N LEU A 333 15.47 -6.96 -1.18
CA LEU A 333 15.83 -7.14 0.22
C LEU A 333 14.81 -8.01 0.98
N ILE A 334 13.51 -7.86 0.69
CA ILE A 334 12.46 -8.75 1.23
C ILE A 334 12.60 -10.19 0.68
N THR A 335 13.08 -10.34 -0.55
CA THR A 335 13.35 -11.66 -1.14
C THR A 335 14.56 -12.31 -0.46
N LEU A 336 15.63 -11.55 -0.21
CA LEU A 336 16.78 -12.00 0.59
C LEU A 336 16.35 -12.45 1.99
N TYR A 337 15.54 -11.65 2.69
CA TYR A 337 14.99 -12.03 4.00
C TYR A 337 14.24 -13.37 3.94
N SER A 338 13.39 -13.55 2.93
CA SER A 338 12.61 -14.78 2.77
C SER A 338 13.50 -15.99 2.44
N ALA A 339 14.57 -15.78 1.68
CA ALA A 339 15.56 -16.82 1.37
C ALA A 339 16.35 -17.23 2.61
N SER A 340 16.78 -16.28 3.45
CA SER A 340 17.46 -16.55 4.72
C SER A 340 16.58 -17.32 5.70
N GLN A 341 15.29 -16.97 5.79
CA GLN A 341 14.31 -17.74 6.58
C GLN A 341 14.17 -19.18 6.07
N THR A 342 14.12 -19.35 4.75
CA THR A 342 14.02 -20.68 4.13
C THR A 342 15.27 -21.51 4.39
N ALA A 343 16.46 -20.93 4.26
CA ALA A 343 17.72 -21.60 4.58
C ALA A 343 17.74 -22.06 6.04
N THR A 344 17.32 -21.21 6.97
CA THR A 344 17.23 -21.54 8.41
C THR A 344 16.26 -22.70 8.66
N SER A 345 15.07 -22.63 8.08
CA SER A 345 14.06 -23.69 8.20
C SER A 345 14.52 -25.02 7.61
N ASP A 346 15.25 -24.99 6.49
CA ASP A 346 15.68 -26.19 5.77
C ASP A 346 16.94 -26.83 6.40
N CYS A 347 17.85 -26.02 6.94
CA CYS A 347 19.18 -26.47 7.36
C CYS A 347 19.29 -26.79 8.85
N CYS A 348 18.58 -26.09 9.73
CA CYS A 348 18.80 -26.22 11.18
C CYS A 348 18.41 -27.58 11.78
N GLY A 349 17.57 -28.36 11.09
CA GLY A 349 17.21 -29.72 11.48
C GLY A 349 18.12 -30.82 10.93
N LEU A 350 19.12 -30.48 10.12
CA LEU A 350 19.98 -31.46 9.45
C LEU A 350 21.19 -31.86 10.31
N PRO A 351 21.80 -33.04 10.06
CA PRO A 351 23.00 -33.47 10.77
C PRO A 351 24.22 -32.56 10.58
N ASP A 352 24.30 -31.88 9.43
CA ASP A 352 25.34 -30.90 9.12
C ASP A 352 24.70 -29.59 8.60
N PRO A 353 24.23 -28.71 9.52
CA PRO A 353 23.62 -27.44 9.15
C PRO A 353 24.59 -26.57 8.37
N LYS A 354 25.88 -26.58 8.75
CA LYS A 354 26.92 -25.75 8.14
C LYS A 354 27.09 -26.04 6.65
N ALA A 355 27.20 -27.32 6.28
CA ALA A 355 27.28 -27.70 4.87
C ALA A 355 26.01 -27.31 4.10
N CYS A 356 24.84 -27.43 4.71
CA CYS A 356 23.58 -27.01 4.10
C CYS A 356 23.52 -25.49 3.87
N PHE A 357 23.91 -24.68 4.85
CA PHE A 357 23.97 -23.22 4.70
C PHE A 357 24.94 -22.81 3.60
N ALA A 358 26.12 -23.43 3.52
CA ALA A 358 27.09 -23.18 2.44
C ALA A 358 26.51 -23.50 1.05
N GLU A 359 25.72 -24.58 0.93
CA GLU A 359 25.04 -24.91 -0.31
C GLU A 359 23.95 -23.88 -0.68
N LYS A 360 23.13 -23.48 0.30
CA LYS A 360 22.08 -22.44 0.11
C LYS A 360 22.69 -21.09 -0.24
N ASP A 361 23.83 -20.75 0.36
CA ASP A 361 24.55 -19.51 0.09
C ASP A 361 24.97 -19.44 -1.38
N LEU A 362 25.66 -20.48 -1.85
CA LEU A 362 26.14 -20.58 -3.22
C LEU A 362 24.99 -20.58 -4.25
N LYS A 363 23.90 -21.31 -3.98
CA LYS A 363 22.81 -21.51 -4.95
C LYS A 363 21.75 -20.42 -4.95
N THR A 364 21.60 -19.67 -3.85
CA THR A 364 20.44 -18.76 -3.69
C THR A 364 20.83 -17.40 -3.14
N ILE A 365 21.58 -17.33 -2.05
CA ILE A 365 21.86 -16.06 -1.36
C ILE A 365 22.86 -15.21 -2.15
N ALA A 366 24.00 -15.77 -2.58
CA ALA A 366 25.00 -15.04 -3.36
C ALA A 366 24.45 -14.46 -4.68
N PRO A 367 23.66 -15.19 -5.49
CA PRO A 367 22.97 -14.61 -6.64
C PRO A 367 22.03 -13.45 -6.28
N LEU A 368 21.31 -13.53 -5.15
CA LEU A 368 20.45 -12.43 -4.69
C LEU A 368 21.26 -11.19 -4.31
N HIS A 369 22.43 -11.35 -3.68
CA HIS A 369 23.33 -10.22 -3.38
C HIS A 369 23.80 -9.52 -4.67
N ALA A 370 24.16 -10.27 -5.70
CA ALA A 370 24.53 -9.69 -7.00
C ALA A 370 23.37 -8.89 -7.62
N LEU A 371 22.14 -9.40 -7.53
CA LEU A 371 20.94 -8.69 -7.98
C LEU A 371 20.66 -7.42 -7.16
N ILE A 372 20.91 -7.44 -5.84
CA ILE A 372 20.77 -6.28 -4.95
C ILE A 372 21.78 -5.19 -5.33
N GLU A 373 23.05 -5.56 -5.47
CA GLU A 373 24.11 -4.64 -5.88
C GLU A 373 23.79 -4.00 -7.23
N LYS A 374 23.36 -4.83 -8.20
CA LYS A 374 22.99 -4.33 -9.52
C LYS A 374 21.76 -3.44 -9.45
N GLY A 375 20.71 -3.83 -8.74
CA GLY A 375 19.52 -2.99 -8.52
C GLY A 375 19.86 -1.63 -7.91
N ASN A 376 20.80 -1.61 -6.95
CA ASN A 376 21.30 -0.38 -6.35
C ASN A 376 22.05 0.52 -7.35
N GLU A 377 22.89 -0.05 -8.22
CA GLU A 377 23.56 0.69 -9.29
C GLU A 377 22.54 1.35 -10.24
N ILE A 378 21.57 0.56 -10.75
CA ILE A 378 20.52 1.04 -11.65
C ILE A 378 19.74 2.19 -11.04
N CYS A 379 19.27 2.00 -9.82
CA CYS A 379 18.48 2.99 -9.13
C CYS A 379 19.32 4.20 -8.73
N GLY A 380 20.63 4.05 -8.55
CA GLY A 380 21.61 5.13 -8.48
C GLY A 380 21.64 5.98 -9.75
N GLU A 381 21.80 5.36 -10.92
CA GLU A 381 21.81 6.06 -12.22
C GLU A 381 20.55 6.91 -12.43
N TYR A 382 19.39 6.39 -12.03
CA TYR A 382 18.11 7.10 -12.13
C TYR A 382 17.98 8.22 -11.09
N SER A 383 18.26 7.93 -9.81
CA SER A 383 17.99 8.85 -8.71
C SER A 383 18.99 10.00 -8.58
N ASP A 384 20.20 9.85 -9.15
CA ASP A 384 21.25 10.88 -9.12
C ASP A 384 21.11 11.93 -10.23
N HIS A 385 20.20 11.74 -11.20
CA HIS A 385 20.06 12.61 -12.37
C HIS A 385 18.63 13.14 -12.55
N THR A 386 18.49 14.22 -13.32
CA THR A 386 17.17 14.59 -13.84
C THR A 386 16.70 13.54 -14.85
N TYR A 387 15.38 13.40 -15.03
CA TYR A 387 14.82 12.43 -15.97
C TYR A 387 15.40 12.56 -17.40
N VAL A 388 15.60 13.80 -17.87
CA VAL A 388 16.16 14.07 -19.21
C VAL A 388 17.61 13.62 -19.30
N GLU A 389 18.41 13.91 -18.27
CA GLU A 389 19.82 13.51 -18.21
C GLU A 389 19.97 11.98 -18.12
N PHE A 390 19.15 11.34 -17.30
CA PHE A 390 19.05 9.88 -17.22
C PHE A 390 18.77 9.25 -18.59
N LEU A 391 17.75 9.72 -19.31
CA LEU A 391 17.40 9.18 -20.64
C LEU A 391 18.54 9.33 -21.65
N LYS A 392 19.24 10.47 -21.66
CA LYS A 392 20.40 10.70 -22.55
C LYS A 392 21.51 9.70 -22.28
N ARG A 393 21.88 9.51 -21.02
CA ARG A 393 22.94 8.57 -20.61
C ARG A 393 22.57 7.13 -20.91
N LEU A 394 21.34 6.74 -20.56
CA LEU A 394 20.83 5.40 -20.81
C LEU A 394 20.91 5.04 -22.29
N ARG A 395 20.48 5.97 -23.16
CA ARG A 395 20.53 5.79 -24.62
C ARG A 395 21.97 5.69 -25.14
N ALA A 396 22.87 6.55 -24.66
CA ALA A 396 24.28 6.51 -25.03
C ALA A 396 24.93 5.18 -24.64
N ASN A 397 24.70 4.71 -23.40
CA ASN A 397 25.20 3.43 -22.93
C ASN A 397 24.62 2.26 -23.76
N ALA A 398 23.32 2.29 -24.09
CA ALA A 398 22.70 1.26 -24.92
C ALA A 398 23.33 1.18 -26.33
N LEU A 399 23.63 2.32 -26.94
CA LEU A 399 24.32 2.37 -28.24
C LEU A 399 25.73 1.76 -28.19
N THR A 400 26.47 1.94 -27.09
CA THR A 400 27.83 1.38 -26.97
C THR A 400 27.88 -0.15 -26.90
N LEU A 401 26.76 -0.80 -26.59
CA LEU A 401 26.70 -2.24 -26.47
C LEU A 401 26.28 -2.95 -27.76
N LEU A 402 25.76 -2.21 -28.75
CA LEU A 402 25.36 -2.79 -30.03
C LEU A 402 26.56 -2.89 -30.99
N PRO A 403 26.78 -4.04 -31.64
CA PRO A 403 27.82 -4.18 -32.65
C PRO A 403 27.68 -3.15 -33.79
N PRO A 404 28.80 -2.62 -34.32
CA PRO A 404 28.76 -1.76 -35.50
C PRO A 404 28.07 -2.45 -36.68
N GLY A 405 27.10 -1.79 -37.30
CA GLY A 405 26.34 -2.36 -38.43
C GLY A 405 25.10 -3.17 -38.05
N THR A 406 24.68 -3.15 -36.78
CA THR A 406 23.42 -3.76 -36.33
C THR A 406 22.23 -3.17 -37.08
N VAL A 407 21.46 -4.02 -37.77
CA VAL A 407 20.18 -3.66 -38.39
C VAL A 407 19.16 -3.36 -37.28
N ASP A 408 18.37 -2.30 -37.45
CA ASP A 408 17.38 -1.83 -36.47
C ASP A 408 17.95 -1.46 -35.08
N ALA A 409 19.23 -1.06 -35.03
CA ALA A 409 19.89 -0.64 -33.78
C ALA A 409 19.08 0.41 -33.00
N GLU A 410 18.47 1.35 -33.72
CA GLU A 410 17.64 2.41 -33.16
C GLU A 410 16.37 1.89 -32.47
N ASP A 411 15.70 0.90 -33.06
CA ASP A 411 14.50 0.28 -32.49
C ASP A 411 14.86 -0.58 -31.27
N GLN A 412 15.99 -1.30 -31.34
CA GLN A 412 16.50 -2.09 -30.22
C GLN A 412 16.87 -1.19 -29.03
N VAL A 413 17.55 -0.07 -29.28
CA VAL A 413 17.86 0.94 -28.26
C VAL A 413 16.58 1.52 -27.68
N SER A 414 15.60 1.86 -28.51
CA SER A 414 14.34 2.45 -28.06
C SER A 414 13.55 1.49 -27.16
N ALA A 415 13.44 0.22 -27.54
CA ALA A 415 12.81 -0.82 -26.72
C ALA A 415 13.52 -1.01 -25.37
N LEU A 416 14.86 -1.03 -25.38
CA LEU A 416 15.66 -1.14 -24.16
C LEU A 416 15.44 0.07 -23.23
N VAL A 417 15.46 1.28 -23.81
CA VAL A 417 15.22 2.52 -23.07
C VAL A 417 13.82 2.51 -22.45
N GLU A 418 12.80 2.09 -23.19
CA GLU A 418 11.43 1.98 -22.70
C GLU A 418 11.30 0.98 -21.53
N GLN A 419 11.86 -0.22 -21.70
CA GLN A 419 11.85 -1.25 -20.65
C GLN A 419 12.51 -0.75 -19.36
N ARG A 420 13.73 -0.21 -19.49
CA ARG A 420 14.50 0.32 -18.36
C ARG A 420 13.78 1.48 -17.68
N THR A 421 13.23 2.40 -18.45
CA THR A 421 12.48 3.56 -17.94
C THR A 421 11.22 3.11 -17.20
N SER A 422 10.49 2.14 -17.74
CA SER A 422 9.29 1.57 -17.10
C SER A 422 9.62 0.95 -15.75
N TYR A 423 10.77 0.27 -15.63
CA TYR A 423 11.24 -0.29 -14.36
C TYR A 423 11.62 0.79 -13.35
N VAL A 424 12.57 1.68 -13.69
CA VAL A 424 13.14 2.62 -12.71
C VAL A 424 12.11 3.62 -12.20
N THR A 425 11.17 4.06 -13.05
CA THR A 425 10.12 5.02 -12.65
C THR A 425 9.09 4.42 -11.68
N LYS A 426 8.97 3.08 -11.63
CA LYS A 426 8.02 2.38 -10.76
C LYS A 426 8.67 1.71 -9.56
N CYS A 427 9.95 1.33 -9.66
CA CYS A 427 10.64 0.51 -8.67
C CYS A 427 11.85 1.17 -8.01
N CYS A 428 12.38 2.28 -8.57
CA CYS A 428 13.52 2.98 -7.98
C CYS A 428 13.12 4.13 -7.05
N HIS A 429 12.31 3.81 -6.03
CA HIS A 429 12.03 4.72 -4.92
C HIS A 429 11.64 3.94 -3.66
N LEU A 430 11.77 4.58 -2.50
CA LEU A 430 11.59 3.95 -1.18
C LEU A 430 10.24 3.22 -1.00
N ASN A 431 9.16 3.79 -1.51
CA ASN A 431 7.80 3.24 -1.35
C ASN A 431 7.30 2.46 -2.58
N ALA A 432 8.22 1.83 -3.31
CA ALA A 432 7.90 1.06 -4.51
C ALA A 432 6.87 -0.04 -4.19
N PRO A 433 5.89 -0.31 -5.09
CA PRO A 433 4.87 -1.32 -4.86
C PRO A 433 5.50 -2.73 -4.78
N PRO A 434 5.49 -3.42 -3.61
CA PRO A 434 6.29 -4.63 -3.42
C PRO A 434 5.86 -5.78 -4.32
N THR A 435 4.56 -5.97 -4.57
CA THR A 435 4.06 -7.03 -5.47
C THR A 435 4.53 -6.80 -6.90
N TYR A 436 4.35 -5.60 -7.43
CA TYR A 436 4.71 -5.28 -8.80
C TYR A 436 6.22 -5.40 -9.01
N CYS A 437 7.02 -4.76 -8.15
CA CYS A 437 8.47 -4.80 -8.26
C CYS A 437 9.04 -6.18 -7.92
N GLY A 438 8.39 -6.95 -7.04
CA GLY A 438 8.74 -8.33 -6.74
C GLY A 438 8.47 -9.30 -7.90
N ILE A 439 7.40 -9.11 -8.67
CA ILE A 439 7.16 -9.89 -9.91
C ILE A 439 8.28 -9.63 -10.92
N GLN A 440 8.65 -8.36 -11.11
CA GLN A 440 9.77 -8.01 -12.00
C GLN A 440 11.08 -8.72 -11.60
N VAL A 441 11.25 -9.03 -10.31
CA VAL A 441 12.44 -9.71 -9.76
C VAL A 441 12.36 -11.24 -9.85
N LYS A 442 11.17 -11.84 -9.74
CA LYS A 442 11.00 -13.30 -9.59
C LYS A 442 10.86 -14.08 -10.90
N ASP A 443 10.51 -13.44 -12.01
CA ASP A 443 10.35 -14.13 -13.28
C ASP A 443 11.74 -14.51 -13.87
N PRO A 444 12.10 -15.81 -13.99
CA PRO A 444 13.47 -16.26 -14.32
C PRO A 444 13.88 -16.11 -15.80
N VAL A 445 13.16 -15.32 -16.61
CA VAL A 445 13.53 -14.98 -18.00
C VAL A 445 13.03 -13.55 -18.33
N PRO A 446 13.77 -12.76 -19.12
CA PRO A 446 14.63 -11.65 -18.71
C PRO A 446 13.83 -10.34 -18.49
N THR A 447 13.06 -10.18 -17.41
CA THR A 447 12.24 -8.95 -17.27
C THR A 447 13.00 -7.79 -16.63
N ILE A 448 13.92 -8.06 -15.69
CA ILE A 448 14.97 -7.10 -15.30
C ILE A 448 16.21 -7.48 -16.10
N CYS A 449 16.18 -6.96 -17.31
CA CYS A 449 17.20 -7.18 -18.28
C CYS A 449 18.28 -6.10 -18.03
N PHE A 450 19.43 -6.51 -17.51
CA PHE A 450 20.58 -5.61 -17.31
C PHE A 450 21.18 -5.29 -18.68
N LEU A 451 21.68 -4.07 -18.89
CA LEU A 451 22.04 -3.55 -20.22
C LEU A 451 22.89 -4.54 -21.06
N ALA A 452 23.82 -5.27 -20.41
CA ALA A 452 24.64 -6.32 -21.03
C ALA A 452 23.86 -7.64 -21.26
N ASP A 453 23.18 -8.14 -20.23
CA ASP A 453 22.42 -9.40 -20.23
C ASP A 453 21.25 -9.43 -21.23
N CYS A 454 20.77 -8.26 -21.67
CA CYS A 454 19.74 -8.13 -22.70
C CYS A 454 20.20 -8.44 -24.12
N ILE A 455 21.49 -8.28 -24.37
CA ILE A 455 22.05 -8.43 -25.70
C ILE A 455 22.40 -9.90 -25.93
N GLU A 456 22.76 -10.62 -24.88
CA GLU A 456 23.04 -12.07 -24.92
C GLU A 456 21.78 -12.93 -25.04
N ASN A 457 20.65 -12.52 -24.46
CA ASN A 457 19.38 -13.27 -24.50
C ASN A 457 18.60 -13.19 -25.83
N LYS A 458 19.17 -12.58 -26.88
CA LYS A 458 18.56 -12.48 -28.23
C LYS A 458 19.25 -13.36 -29.29
N SER A 459 20.21 -14.22 -28.92
CA SER A 459 20.90 -15.12 -29.86
C SER A 459 20.18 -16.45 -30.05
#